data_AF-A0A7C7NIG0-F1
#
_entry.id   AF-A0A7C7NIG0-F1
#
_cell.length_a   1.000
_cell.length_b   1.000
_cell.length_c   1.000
_cell.angle_alpha   90.00
_cell.angle_beta   90.00
_cell.angle_gamma   90.00
#
_symmetry.space_group_name_H-M   'P 1'
#
loop_
_entity.id
_entity.type
_entity.pdbx_description
1 polymer ?
#
loop_
_entity_poly.entity_id
_entity_poly.type
_entity_poly.pdbx_seq_one_letter_code
_entity_poly.pdbx_strand_id
1 'polypeptide(L)'
;MKRQILKYWDERNLRFKVLSFSPRGLPDCDLFSHVLVGENFSDETPWHQALNVFFETLEEDYFFLCFEDHFLIDNVNTELFHKAEENMRLDKSISKIRLLPKYHDHQNLEEYDENFWKAPTKAHGYVHTSLRPSLWRKDFFLKLLKNPWVINNPFEFEYKNDPLIFSETVLIPRDPYPLFPDLDAMRKGVPNELDLPRGEILEGEINMDYYKLNLKKEDIEVFNEVRKKWRDKR
;
A
#
# COMPACT_ATOMS: atom_id res chain seq x y z
N MET A 1 -3.43 -8.63 -9.90
CA MET A 1 -3.40 -8.84 -8.44
C MET A 1 -3.55 -10.32 -8.04
N LYS A 2 -4.69 -11.02 -8.23
CA LYS A 2 -4.86 -12.44 -7.81
C LYS A 2 -3.69 -13.37 -8.18
N ARG A 3 -3.30 -13.39 -9.46
CA ARG A 3 -2.17 -14.23 -9.95
C ARG A 3 -0.86 -13.92 -9.22
N GLN A 4 -0.57 -12.64 -8.97
CA GLN A 4 0.66 -12.22 -8.29
C GLN A 4 0.63 -12.60 -6.80
N ILE A 5 -0.49 -12.40 -6.10
CA ILE A 5 -0.62 -12.78 -4.68
C ILE A 5 -0.43 -14.30 -4.51
N LEU A 6 -1.12 -15.12 -5.31
CA LEU A 6 -0.98 -16.58 -5.24
C LEU A 6 0.44 -17.08 -5.59
N LYS A 7 1.17 -16.33 -6.40
CA LYS A 7 2.53 -16.68 -6.83
C LYS A 7 3.58 -16.30 -5.78
N TYR A 8 3.42 -15.12 -5.17
CA TYR A 8 4.45 -14.48 -4.38
C TYR A 8 4.15 -14.42 -2.88
N TRP A 9 2.95 -14.78 -2.45
CA TRP A 9 2.59 -14.84 -1.05
C TRP A 9 2.07 -16.23 -0.71
N ASP A 10 3.02 -17.15 -0.48
CA ASP A 10 2.78 -18.58 -0.25
C ASP A 10 2.29 -18.87 1.19
N GLU A 11 1.18 -18.21 1.57
CA GLU A 11 0.48 -18.46 2.81
C GLU A 11 -0.94 -18.96 2.52
N ARG A 12 -1.22 -20.22 2.92
CA ARG A 12 -2.46 -20.93 2.55
C ARG A 12 -3.72 -20.35 3.20
N ASN A 13 -3.57 -19.57 4.26
CA ASN A 13 -4.67 -19.06 5.07
C ASN A 13 -4.96 -17.57 4.83
N LEU A 14 -4.32 -16.94 3.84
CA LEU A 14 -4.63 -15.55 3.50
C LEU A 14 -6.08 -15.40 3.07
N ARG A 15 -6.72 -14.34 3.56
CA ARG A 15 -8.06 -13.91 3.15
C ARG A 15 -8.05 -12.40 3.04
N PHE A 16 -8.42 -11.89 1.88
CA PHE A 16 -8.45 -10.46 1.59
C PHE A 16 -9.90 -9.99 1.43
N LYS A 17 -10.22 -8.84 2.02
CA LYS A 17 -11.42 -8.07 1.69
C LYS A 17 -11.04 -7.09 0.59
N VAL A 18 -11.66 -7.21 -0.58
CA VAL A 18 -11.50 -6.21 -1.64
C VAL A 18 -12.64 -5.22 -1.53
N LEU A 19 -12.27 -3.98 -1.25
CA LEU A 19 -13.21 -2.86 -1.19
C LEU A 19 -13.37 -2.29 -2.59
N SER A 20 -14.60 -2.11 -3.05
CA SER A 20 -14.86 -1.40 -4.30
C SER A 20 -16.06 -0.46 -4.16
N PHE A 21 -16.08 0.55 -5.01
CA PHE A 21 -17.20 1.48 -5.18
C PHE A 21 -18.16 1.06 -6.31
N SER A 22 -17.86 -0.07 -6.97
CA SER A 22 -18.62 -0.57 -8.11
C SER A 22 -19.09 -2.00 -7.86
N PRO A 23 -20.36 -2.32 -8.15
CA PRO A 23 -20.89 -3.67 -7.98
C PRO A 23 -20.33 -4.68 -8.98
N ARG A 24 -19.38 -4.28 -9.84
CA ARG A 24 -18.66 -5.23 -10.70
C ARG A 24 -17.95 -6.24 -9.80
N GLY A 25 -18.52 -7.44 -9.74
CA GLY A 25 -18.04 -8.52 -8.88
C GLY A 25 -16.60 -8.90 -9.19
N LEU A 26 -15.95 -9.46 -8.17
CA LEU A 26 -14.63 -10.06 -8.32
C LEU A 26 -14.76 -11.42 -9.01
N PRO A 27 -13.70 -11.90 -9.69
CA PRO A 27 -13.63 -13.29 -10.09
C PRO A 27 -13.79 -14.18 -8.84
N ASP A 28 -14.67 -15.16 -8.93
CA ASP A 28 -14.94 -16.10 -7.83
C ASP A 28 -13.64 -16.77 -7.35
N CYS A 29 -13.34 -16.62 -6.06
CA CYS A 29 -12.09 -17.08 -5.47
C CYS A 29 -12.16 -17.07 -3.94
N ASP A 30 -11.80 -18.19 -3.31
CA ASP A 30 -11.77 -18.34 -1.84
C ASP A 30 -10.80 -17.39 -1.11
N LEU A 31 -9.87 -16.76 -1.85
CA LEU A 31 -8.87 -15.82 -1.33
C LEU A 31 -9.45 -14.41 -1.14
N PHE A 32 -10.49 -14.04 -1.90
CA PHE A 32 -11.03 -12.68 -1.92
C PHE A 32 -12.51 -12.67 -1.62
N SER A 33 -12.89 -11.98 -0.56
CA SER A 33 -14.28 -11.58 -0.34
C SER A 33 -14.49 -10.15 -0.85
N HIS A 34 -15.61 -9.91 -1.52
CA HIS A 34 -15.98 -8.59 -2.02
C HIS A 34 -16.78 -7.82 -0.97
N VAL A 35 -16.42 -6.55 -0.73
CA VAL A 35 -17.21 -5.61 0.05
C VAL A 35 -17.47 -4.38 -0.82
N LEU A 36 -18.74 -4.13 -1.13
CA LEU A 36 -19.16 -2.89 -1.77
C LEU A 36 -19.22 -1.80 -0.69
N VAL A 37 -18.45 -0.74 -0.88
CA VAL A 37 -18.44 0.43 0.00
C VAL A 37 -19.07 1.62 -0.71
N GLY A 38 -19.80 2.44 0.05
CA GLY A 38 -20.55 3.57 -0.49
C GLY A 38 -21.59 3.12 -1.51
N GLU A 39 -22.67 2.47 -1.06
CA GLU A 39 -23.82 2.21 -1.94
C GLU A 39 -24.26 3.53 -2.58
N ASN A 40 -24.20 3.62 -3.92
CA ASN A 40 -24.35 4.84 -4.72
C ASN A 40 -23.15 5.81 -4.73
N PHE A 41 -21.93 5.30 -4.58
CA PHE A 41 -20.72 6.12 -4.76
C PHE A 41 -20.78 6.87 -6.10
N SER A 42 -20.74 8.18 -5.98
CA SER A 42 -20.64 9.14 -7.06
C SER A 42 -19.55 10.14 -6.72
N ASP A 43 -19.21 11.01 -7.64
CA ASP A 43 -18.32 12.14 -7.35
C ASP A 43 -18.86 13.06 -6.22
N GLU A 44 -20.14 12.89 -5.83
CA GLU A 44 -20.79 13.61 -4.72
C GLU A 44 -20.67 12.90 -3.37
N THR A 45 -20.22 11.63 -3.32
CA THR A 45 -19.93 10.90 -2.08
C THR A 45 -18.41 10.82 -1.89
N PRO A 46 -17.81 11.65 -1.03
CA PRO A 46 -16.36 11.68 -0.87
C PRO A 46 -15.79 10.33 -0.44
N TRP A 47 -14.65 9.96 -1.04
CA TRP A 47 -13.92 8.71 -0.78
C TRP A 47 -13.77 8.37 0.71
N HIS A 48 -13.46 9.38 1.54
CA HIS A 48 -13.28 9.17 2.99
C HIS A 48 -14.57 8.72 3.71
N GLN A 49 -15.75 9.22 3.30
CA GLN A 49 -17.01 8.90 3.97
C GLN A 49 -17.36 7.43 3.77
N ALA A 50 -17.24 6.95 2.54
CA ALA A 50 -17.52 5.56 2.19
C ALA A 50 -16.54 4.59 2.87
N LEU A 51 -15.27 4.96 3.00
CA LEU A 51 -14.29 4.14 3.71
C LEU A 51 -14.45 4.17 5.23
N ASN A 52 -14.79 5.33 5.82
CA ASN A 52 -14.99 5.46 7.27
C ASN A 52 -15.98 4.42 7.80
N VAL A 53 -17.13 4.25 7.11
CA VAL A 53 -18.15 3.26 7.50
C VAL A 53 -17.56 1.86 7.59
N PHE A 54 -16.77 1.44 6.59
CA PHE A 54 -16.15 0.12 6.61
C PHE A 54 -15.11 -0.02 7.72
N PHE A 55 -14.18 0.92 7.82
CA PHE A 55 -13.08 0.81 8.78
C PHE A 55 -13.55 0.93 10.24
N GLU A 56 -14.66 1.63 10.50
CA GLU A 56 -15.28 1.66 11.84
C GLU A 56 -15.86 0.30 12.27
N THR A 57 -16.22 -0.57 11.32
CA THR A 57 -16.78 -1.91 11.61
C THR A 57 -15.73 -2.98 11.86
N LEU A 58 -14.46 -2.71 11.54
CA LEU A 58 -13.39 -3.68 11.77
C LEU A 58 -13.21 -3.90 13.28
N GLU A 59 -13.17 -5.16 13.70
CA GLU A 59 -12.90 -5.52 15.10
C GLU A 59 -11.40 -5.43 15.39
N GLU A 60 -10.57 -5.70 14.38
CA GLU A 60 -9.12 -5.74 14.47
C GLU A 60 -8.52 -4.37 14.79
N ASP A 61 -7.44 -4.35 15.58
CA ASP A 61 -6.73 -3.11 15.95
C ASP A 61 -5.92 -2.54 14.79
N TYR A 62 -5.44 -3.41 13.90
CA TYR A 62 -4.61 -3.05 12.77
C TYR A 62 -5.01 -3.89 11.54
N PHE A 63 -4.65 -3.42 10.36
CA PHE A 63 -4.93 -4.10 9.10
C PHE A 63 -3.82 -3.87 8.07
N PHE A 64 -3.69 -4.80 7.13
CA PHE A 64 -2.94 -4.60 5.91
C PHE A 64 -3.79 -3.88 4.87
N LEU A 65 -3.24 -2.83 4.25
CA LEU A 65 -3.88 -2.11 3.15
C LEU A 65 -2.96 -2.08 1.94
N CYS A 66 -3.53 -2.36 0.76
CA CYS A 66 -2.87 -2.32 -0.54
C CYS A 66 -3.91 -1.92 -1.60
N PHE A 67 -3.49 -1.13 -2.58
CA PHE A 67 -4.32 -0.69 -3.70
C PHE A 67 -4.03 -1.53 -4.94
N GLU A 68 -5.00 -1.61 -5.84
CA GLU A 68 -4.98 -2.49 -7.02
C GLU A 68 -3.87 -2.17 -8.03
N ASP A 69 -3.29 -0.97 -7.94
CA ASP A 69 -2.19 -0.47 -8.74
C ASP A 69 -0.81 -0.88 -8.23
N HIS A 70 -0.72 -1.49 -7.05
CA HIS A 70 0.51 -2.05 -6.49
C HIS A 70 0.57 -3.57 -6.69
N PHE A 71 1.48 -4.03 -7.55
CA PHE A 71 1.61 -5.45 -7.90
C PHE A 71 2.85 -6.05 -7.27
N LEU A 72 2.70 -7.18 -6.56
CA LEU A 72 3.84 -8.00 -6.17
C LEU A 72 4.61 -8.48 -7.40
N ILE A 73 5.93 -8.36 -7.34
CA ILE A 73 6.84 -8.84 -8.40
C ILE A 73 7.91 -9.79 -7.87
N ASP A 74 7.97 -10.01 -6.56
CA ASP A 74 8.76 -11.07 -5.95
C ASP A 74 8.11 -11.60 -4.66
N ASN A 75 8.69 -12.64 -4.07
CA ASN A 75 8.15 -13.26 -2.86
C ASN A 75 8.06 -12.25 -1.70
N VAL A 76 6.92 -12.27 -1.01
CA VAL A 76 6.75 -11.58 0.28
C VAL A 76 7.71 -12.20 1.29
N ASN A 77 8.46 -11.35 2.01
CA ASN A 77 9.26 -11.81 3.13
C ASN A 77 8.33 -12.05 4.32
N THR A 78 7.75 -13.25 4.39
CA THR A 78 6.72 -13.61 5.37
C THR A 78 7.26 -13.59 6.81
N GLU A 79 8.52 -13.97 7.02
CA GLU A 79 9.18 -13.87 8.34
C GLU A 79 9.17 -12.43 8.85
N LEU A 80 9.61 -11.49 8.01
CA LEU A 80 9.68 -10.08 8.36
C LEU A 80 8.29 -9.43 8.39
N PHE A 81 7.34 -9.90 7.58
CA PHE A 81 5.93 -9.51 7.65
C PHE A 81 5.30 -9.90 8.99
N HIS A 82 5.48 -11.14 9.44
CA HIS A 82 5.00 -11.58 10.75
C HIS A 82 5.70 -10.83 11.89
N LYS A 83 6.97 -10.45 11.72
CA LYS A 83 7.65 -9.58 12.68
C LYS A 83 7.00 -8.19 12.75
N ALA A 84 6.62 -7.62 11.60
CA ALA A 84 5.88 -6.35 11.55
C ALA A 84 4.50 -6.48 12.23
N GLU A 85 3.78 -7.58 12.00
CA GLU A 85 2.51 -7.87 12.68
C GLU A 85 2.69 -8.02 14.19
N GLU A 86 3.75 -8.69 14.63
CA GLU A 86 4.10 -8.82 16.04
C GLU A 86 4.37 -7.46 16.67
N ASN A 87 5.16 -6.61 16.01
CA ASN A 87 5.44 -5.25 16.46
C ASN A 87 4.12 -4.44 16.58
N MET A 88 3.23 -4.51 15.57
CA MET A 88 1.88 -3.91 15.67
C MET A 88 1.04 -4.49 16.82
N ARG A 89 1.18 -5.76 17.15
CA ARG A 89 0.41 -6.38 18.24
C ARG A 89 0.92 -5.93 19.61
N LEU A 90 2.24 -5.90 19.80
CA LEU A 90 2.89 -5.66 21.09
C LEU A 90 3.05 -4.17 21.41
N ASP A 91 3.38 -3.34 20.43
CA ASP A 91 3.62 -1.91 20.63
C ASP A 91 2.48 -1.07 20.02
N LYS A 92 1.61 -0.60 20.92
CA LYS A 92 0.45 0.22 20.56
C LYS A 92 0.82 1.65 20.16
N SER A 93 2.06 2.09 20.37
CA SER A 93 2.53 3.40 19.91
C SER A 93 2.74 3.44 18.39
N ILE A 94 2.91 2.29 17.76
CA ILE A 94 3.09 2.18 16.31
C ILE A 94 1.75 2.42 15.62
N SER A 95 1.73 3.47 14.80
CA SER A 95 0.58 3.88 13.99
C SER A 95 0.58 3.26 12.60
N LYS A 96 1.76 2.99 12.05
CA LYS A 96 1.92 2.42 10.72
C LYS A 96 3.27 1.71 10.58
N ILE A 97 3.30 0.63 9.81
CA ILE A 97 4.54 0.01 9.33
C ILE A 97 4.50 -0.02 7.81
N ARG A 98 5.48 0.62 7.18
CA ARG A 98 5.67 0.52 5.72
C ARG A 98 6.30 -0.83 5.39
N LEU A 99 6.03 -1.34 4.19
CA LEU A 99 6.55 -2.66 3.76
C LEU A 99 7.69 -2.57 2.76
N LEU A 100 8.11 -1.35 2.43
CA LEU A 100 9.26 -1.05 1.57
C LEU A 100 10.22 -0.14 2.32
N PRO A 101 11.54 -0.32 2.16
CA PRO A 101 12.52 0.44 2.91
C PRO A 101 12.78 1.85 2.33
N LYS A 102 12.12 2.21 1.21
CA LYS A 102 12.26 3.51 0.54
C LYS A 102 11.90 4.69 1.45
N TYR A 103 12.90 5.45 1.88
CA TYR A 103 12.72 6.70 2.61
C TYR A 103 13.70 7.78 2.13
N HIS A 104 13.20 8.98 1.84
CA HIS A 104 14.02 10.03 1.21
C HIS A 104 15.10 10.61 2.13
N ASP A 105 15.04 10.41 3.45
CA ASP A 105 15.95 11.03 4.41
C ASP A 105 16.38 10.07 5.52
N HIS A 106 17.26 9.12 5.19
CA HIS A 106 17.80 8.17 6.16
C HIS A 106 18.61 8.83 7.30
N GLN A 107 18.96 10.12 7.20
CA GLN A 107 19.79 10.79 8.21
C GLN A 107 19.07 11.01 9.53
N ASN A 108 17.73 10.99 9.52
CA ASN A 108 16.91 11.25 10.70
C ASN A 108 16.17 10.00 11.20
N LEU A 109 16.54 8.81 10.73
CA LEU A 109 15.96 7.55 11.23
C LEU A 109 16.52 7.19 12.59
N GLU A 110 15.64 6.78 13.51
CA GLU A 110 16.01 6.22 14.81
C GLU A 110 15.94 4.68 14.74
N GLU A 111 16.81 3.99 15.47
CA GLU A 111 16.72 2.53 15.62
C GLU A 111 15.47 2.14 16.42
N TYR A 112 14.68 1.19 15.90
CA TYR A 112 13.60 0.55 16.66
C TYR A 112 14.02 -0.83 17.16
N ASP A 113 14.38 -1.73 16.22
CA ASP A 113 14.95 -3.05 16.47
C ASP A 113 15.90 -3.41 15.31
N GLU A 114 16.45 -4.62 15.29
CA GLU A 114 17.37 -5.09 14.24
C GLU A 114 16.78 -5.13 12.81
N ASN A 115 15.45 -5.03 12.68
CA ASN A 115 14.67 -5.23 11.46
C ASN A 115 14.01 -3.93 10.96
N PHE A 116 13.77 -2.96 11.85
CA PHE A 116 13.03 -1.74 11.55
C PHE A 116 13.74 -0.48 12.06
N TRP A 117 13.61 0.56 11.25
CA TRP A 117 13.85 1.94 11.63
C TRP A 117 12.54 2.60 12.09
N LYS A 118 12.63 3.51 13.04
CA LYS A 118 11.59 4.47 13.38
C LYS A 118 11.80 5.75 12.57
N ALA A 119 10.80 6.12 11.78
CA ALA A 119 10.83 7.31 10.95
C ALA A 119 10.19 8.51 11.67
N PRO A 120 10.85 9.69 11.65
CA PRO A 120 10.29 10.90 12.24
C PRO A 120 9.11 11.40 11.39
N THR A 121 7.93 11.54 11.99
CA THR A 121 6.74 12.01 11.26
C THR A 121 6.77 13.50 10.96
N LYS A 122 7.42 14.30 11.81
CA LYS A 122 7.47 15.76 11.68
C LYS A 122 8.45 16.28 10.63
N ALA A 123 9.33 15.42 10.11
CA ALA A 123 10.39 15.85 9.21
C ALA A 123 9.98 15.81 7.74
N HIS A 124 9.11 14.88 7.31
CA HIS A 124 8.87 14.66 5.87
C HIS A 124 7.45 14.18 5.48
N GLY A 125 6.93 14.86 4.46
CA GLY A 125 5.59 14.82 3.83
C GLY A 125 4.77 13.54 3.89
N TYR A 126 5.35 12.40 3.53
CA TYR A 126 4.56 11.30 2.96
C TYR A 126 4.64 9.96 3.69
N VAL A 127 5.51 9.82 4.71
CA VAL A 127 5.73 8.51 5.35
C VAL A 127 4.46 7.99 6.03
N HIS A 128 3.83 8.86 6.80
CA HIS A 128 2.66 8.53 7.60
C HIS A 128 1.39 8.48 6.75
N THR A 129 1.32 9.17 5.61
CA THR A 129 0.11 9.28 4.77
C THR A 129 0.14 8.45 3.50
N SER A 130 1.30 7.97 3.07
CA SER A 130 1.40 7.22 1.80
C SER A 130 0.50 5.99 1.80
N LEU A 131 -0.27 5.80 0.73
CA LEU A 131 -1.18 4.67 0.55
C LEU A 131 -0.53 3.44 -0.07
N ARG A 132 0.81 3.45 -0.22
CA ARG A 132 1.58 2.25 -0.60
C ARG A 132 1.35 1.11 0.41
N PRO A 133 1.53 -0.15 -0.02
CA PRO A 133 1.31 -1.32 0.83
C PRO A 133 1.93 -1.17 2.22
N SER A 134 1.08 -1.20 3.25
CA SER A 134 1.46 -0.92 4.64
C SER A 134 0.54 -1.65 5.62
N LEU A 135 1.05 -1.93 6.83
CA LEU A 135 0.23 -2.22 7.99
C LEU A 135 -0.17 -0.90 8.66
N TRP A 136 -1.45 -0.76 8.99
CA TRP A 136 -2.01 0.44 9.58
C TRP A 136 -2.69 0.14 10.91
N ARG A 137 -2.49 1.02 11.89
CA ARG A 137 -3.36 1.05 13.06
C ARG A 137 -4.70 1.66 12.65
N LYS A 138 -5.78 1.02 13.07
CA LYS A 138 -7.15 1.41 12.69
C LYS A 138 -7.52 2.82 13.15
N ASP A 139 -7.24 3.16 14.40
CA ASP A 139 -7.56 4.47 14.97
C ASP A 139 -6.80 5.60 14.27
N PHE A 140 -5.53 5.40 13.95
CA PHE A 140 -4.71 6.34 13.21
C PHE A 140 -5.24 6.52 11.78
N PHE A 141 -5.55 5.44 11.06
CA PHE A 141 -6.10 5.54 9.71
C PHE A 141 -7.46 6.27 9.71
N LEU A 142 -8.34 5.97 10.67
CA LEU A 142 -9.62 6.69 10.83
C LEU A 142 -9.41 8.17 11.18
N LYS A 143 -8.43 8.50 12.03
CA LYS A 143 -8.06 9.89 12.34
C LYS A 143 -7.67 10.66 11.07
N LEU A 144 -6.90 10.02 10.18
CA LEU A 144 -6.53 10.61 8.88
C LEU A 144 -7.72 10.74 7.93
N LEU A 145 -8.60 9.74 7.86
CA LEU A 145 -9.81 9.80 7.02
C LEU A 145 -10.81 10.88 7.48
N LYS A 146 -10.88 11.14 8.79
CA LYS A 146 -11.77 12.13 9.40
C LYS A 146 -11.16 13.53 9.49
N ASN A 147 -10.03 13.77 8.80
CA ASN A 147 -9.39 15.07 8.79
C ASN A 147 -10.38 16.15 8.28
N PRO A 148 -10.54 17.29 9.00
CA PRO A 148 -11.50 18.35 8.65
C PRO A 148 -11.29 18.98 7.28
N TRP A 149 -10.09 18.87 6.70
CA TRP A 149 -9.81 19.29 5.32
C TRP A 149 -10.32 18.23 4.33
N VAL A 150 -11.64 18.16 4.14
CA VAL A 150 -12.40 17.18 3.33
C VAL A 150 -11.51 16.46 2.28
N ILE A 151 -11.25 15.17 2.52
CA ILE A 151 -10.45 14.30 1.65
C ILE A 151 -11.38 13.63 0.63
N ASN A 152 -11.38 14.11 -0.61
CA ASN A 152 -12.31 13.59 -1.62
C ASN A 152 -11.82 12.34 -2.33
N ASN A 153 -10.50 12.09 -2.34
CA ASN A 153 -9.88 11.00 -3.09
C ASN A 153 -8.53 10.57 -2.47
N PRO A 154 -7.96 9.42 -2.89
CA PRO A 154 -6.67 8.92 -2.38
C PRO A 154 -5.51 9.92 -2.50
N PHE A 155 -5.44 10.71 -3.57
CA PHE A 155 -4.38 11.70 -3.75
C PHE A 155 -4.47 12.82 -2.71
N GLU A 156 -5.69 13.30 -2.45
CA GLU A 156 -5.93 14.27 -1.38
C GLU A 156 -5.64 13.69 0.01
N PHE A 157 -5.83 12.39 0.23
CA PHE A 157 -5.47 11.75 1.49
C PHE A 157 -3.97 11.87 1.77
N GLU A 158 -3.14 11.61 0.76
CA GLU A 158 -1.69 11.68 0.90
C GLU A 158 -1.19 13.12 1.09
N TYR A 159 -1.83 14.08 0.41
CA TYR A 159 -1.38 15.48 0.35
C TYR A 159 -1.95 16.40 1.45
N LYS A 160 -3.23 16.24 1.81
CA LYS A 160 -3.92 17.13 2.78
C LYS A 160 -3.72 16.73 4.24
N ASN A 161 -3.31 15.49 4.50
CA ASN A 161 -2.88 15.08 5.84
C ASN A 161 -1.47 15.62 6.09
N ASP A 162 -1.38 16.81 6.68
CA ASP A 162 -0.10 17.48 6.94
C ASP A 162 0.70 16.76 8.06
N PRO A 163 1.95 16.31 7.79
CA PRO A 163 2.83 15.70 8.80
C PRO A 163 3.06 16.54 10.04
N LEU A 164 2.99 17.86 9.92
CA LEU A 164 3.24 18.76 11.05
C LEU A 164 2.17 18.62 12.14
N ILE A 165 1.01 18.04 11.81
CA ILE A 165 -0.11 17.83 12.72
C ILE A 165 0.02 16.49 13.47
N PHE A 166 0.87 15.56 13.00
CA PHE A 166 0.95 14.20 13.53
C PHE A 166 2.34 13.88 14.12
N SER A 167 2.37 13.43 15.37
CA SER A 167 3.58 13.01 16.08
C SER A 167 3.61 11.50 16.33
N GLU A 168 3.22 10.72 15.32
CA GLU A 168 3.04 9.28 15.48
C GLU A 168 4.34 8.49 15.27
N THR A 169 4.38 7.24 15.72
CA THR A 169 5.48 6.33 15.39
C THR A 169 5.16 5.59 14.10
N VAL A 170 6.03 5.75 13.08
CA VAL A 170 5.98 4.95 11.85
C VAL A 170 7.25 4.13 11.75
N LEU A 171 7.11 2.82 11.50
CA LEU A 171 8.25 1.95 11.23
C LEU A 171 8.47 1.77 9.73
N ILE A 172 9.74 1.66 9.35
CA ILE A 172 10.20 1.39 8.00
C ILE A 172 11.19 0.21 8.08
N PRO A 173 11.12 -0.77 7.17
CA PRO A 173 12.06 -1.89 7.15
C PRO A 173 13.48 -1.38 6.95
N ARG A 174 14.46 -2.07 7.53
CA ARG A 174 15.86 -1.80 7.20
C ARG A 174 16.17 -2.26 5.77
N ASP A 175 16.97 -1.47 5.08
CA ASP A 175 17.53 -1.86 3.80
C ASP A 175 18.43 -3.10 3.92
N PRO A 176 18.55 -3.88 2.84
CA PRO A 176 17.91 -3.74 1.53
C PRO A 176 16.63 -4.59 1.37
N TYR A 177 15.97 -5.02 2.46
CA TYR A 177 14.98 -6.10 2.39
C TYR A 177 13.53 -5.59 2.39
N PRO A 178 12.86 -5.48 1.22
CA PRO A 178 11.43 -5.21 1.17
C PRO A 178 10.64 -6.38 1.76
N LEU A 179 9.59 -6.08 2.52
CA LEU A 179 8.63 -7.08 3.01
C LEU A 179 7.65 -7.43 1.91
N PHE A 180 7.20 -6.40 1.19
CA PHE A 180 6.21 -6.50 0.13
C PHE A 180 6.81 -5.89 -1.15
N PRO A 181 7.56 -6.67 -1.94
CA PRO A 181 8.23 -6.16 -3.13
C PRO A 181 7.22 -5.87 -4.25
N ASP A 182 6.66 -4.65 -4.23
CA ASP A 182 5.68 -4.19 -5.21
C ASP A 182 6.23 -3.20 -6.23
N LEU A 183 5.63 -3.25 -7.42
CA LEU A 183 5.74 -2.24 -8.45
C LEU A 183 4.44 -1.42 -8.51
N ASP A 184 4.59 -0.09 -8.51
CA ASP A 184 3.50 0.86 -8.75
C ASP A 184 3.22 0.93 -10.26
N ALA A 185 2.07 0.42 -10.69
CA ALA A 185 1.72 0.38 -12.11
C ALA A 185 0.85 1.53 -12.60
N MET A 186 0.21 2.28 -11.70
CA MET A 186 -0.66 3.39 -12.07
C MET A 186 -0.41 4.55 -11.13
N ARG A 187 -0.15 5.72 -11.70
CA ARG A 187 0.02 6.95 -10.94
C ARG A 187 -0.95 8.00 -11.44
N LYS A 188 -1.83 8.50 -10.57
CA LYS A 188 -2.85 9.53 -10.92
C LYS A 188 -3.74 9.10 -12.10
N GLY A 189 -4.12 7.84 -12.14
CA GLY A 189 -5.02 7.29 -13.17
C GLY A 189 -4.38 7.14 -14.56
N VAL A 190 -3.06 7.27 -14.69
CA VAL A 190 -2.30 6.91 -15.90
C VAL A 190 -1.30 5.80 -15.55
N PRO A 191 -0.92 4.91 -16.48
CA PRO A 191 0.17 3.98 -16.23
C PRO A 191 1.43 4.69 -15.76
N ASN A 192 2.08 4.14 -14.75
CA ASN A 192 3.33 4.69 -14.22
C ASN A 192 4.46 4.44 -15.23
N GLU A 193 5.04 5.52 -15.75
CA GLU A 193 6.13 5.48 -16.74
C GLU A 193 7.50 5.77 -16.11
N LEU A 194 7.56 6.09 -14.81
CA LEU A 194 8.76 6.65 -14.17
C LEU A 194 9.81 5.60 -13.78
N ASP A 195 9.39 4.36 -13.53
CA ASP A 195 10.30 3.27 -13.14
C ASP A 195 10.72 2.40 -14.34
N LEU A 196 10.34 2.82 -15.55
CA LEU A 196 10.53 2.07 -16.78
C LEU A 196 11.15 3.01 -17.83
N PRO A 197 12.43 2.84 -18.22
CA PRO A 197 13.01 3.68 -19.25
C PRO A 197 12.11 3.66 -20.48
N ARG A 198 11.82 4.84 -21.04
CA ARG A 198 10.92 5.04 -22.20
C ARG A 198 11.21 3.99 -23.28
N GLY A 199 10.43 2.90 -23.31
CA GLY A 199 10.76 1.70 -24.07
C GLY A 199 9.99 0.46 -23.61
N GLU A 200 10.26 -0.66 -24.28
CA GLU A 200 9.80 -1.98 -23.86
C GLU A 200 10.36 -2.29 -22.47
N ILE A 201 9.50 -2.78 -21.58
CA ILE A 201 9.93 -3.23 -20.25
C ILE A 201 10.84 -4.44 -20.47
N LEU A 202 12.11 -4.29 -20.11
CA LEU A 202 13.09 -5.38 -20.21
C LEU A 202 13.11 -6.15 -18.90
N GLU A 203 13.24 -7.48 -19.00
CA GLU A 203 13.50 -8.34 -17.86
C GLU A 203 14.81 -7.94 -17.17
N GLY A 204 14.84 -8.02 -15.84
CA GLY A 204 16.07 -7.78 -15.07
C GLY A 204 15.88 -6.97 -13.80
N GLU A 205 16.99 -6.48 -13.30
CA GLU A 205 17.07 -5.75 -12.03
C GLU A 205 16.63 -4.28 -12.20
N ILE A 206 15.70 -3.84 -11.36
CA ILE A 206 15.29 -2.45 -11.20
C ILE A 206 15.90 -1.93 -9.91
N ASN A 207 16.67 -0.85 -10.01
CA ASN A 207 17.22 -0.16 -8.85
C ASN A 207 16.17 0.84 -8.31
N MET A 208 15.70 0.60 -7.09
CA MET A 208 14.70 1.41 -6.39
C MET A 208 15.34 2.37 -5.38
N ASP A 209 16.57 2.80 -5.66
CA ASP A 209 17.47 3.60 -4.83
C ASP A 209 18.07 2.81 -3.65
N TYR A 210 17.21 2.28 -2.78
CA TYR A 210 17.61 1.67 -1.50
C TYR A 210 17.56 0.14 -1.49
N TYR A 211 16.84 -0.42 -2.47
CA TYR A 211 16.69 -1.85 -2.66
C TYR A 211 16.59 -2.14 -4.16
N LYS A 212 16.70 -3.42 -4.50
CA LYS A 212 16.61 -3.89 -5.88
C LYS A 212 15.39 -4.79 -6.02
N LEU A 213 14.73 -4.69 -7.15
CA LEU A 213 13.65 -5.58 -7.54
C LEU A 213 14.06 -6.34 -8.80
N ASN A 214 13.69 -7.62 -8.90
CA ASN A 214 13.96 -8.43 -10.08
C ASN A 214 12.67 -8.65 -10.85
N LEU A 215 12.52 -7.98 -11.99
CA LEU A 215 11.32 -8.08 -12.82
C LEU A 215 11.44 -9.27 -13.76
N LYS A 216 10.55 -10.26 -13.59
CA LYS A 216 10.49 -11.45 -14.45
C LYS A 216 9.54 -11.17 -15.63
N LYS A 217 9.72 -11.90 -16.73
CA LYS A 217 8.88 -11.78 -17.94
C LYS A 217 7.38 -11.73 -17.65
N GLU A 218 6.92 -12.61 -16.78
CA GLU A 218 5.50 -12.73 -16.47
C GLU A 218 4.96 -11.50 -15.72
N ASP A 219 5.78 -10.84 -14.92
CA ASP A 219 5.39 -9.62 -14.20
C ASP A 219 5.25 -8.44 -15.18
N ILE A 220 6.12 -8.41 -16.19
CA ILE A 220 6.08 -7.48 -17.32
C ILE A 220 4.79 -7.64 -18.12
N GLU A 221 4.40 -8.89 -18.40
CA GLU A 221 3.16 -9.19 -19.13
C GLU A 221 1.93 -8.62 -18.40
N VAL A 222 1.86 -8.80 -17.07
CA VAL A 222 0.78 -8.22 -16.25
C VAL A 222 0.74 -6.69 -16.37
N PHE A 223 1.90 -6.03 -16.31
CA PHE A 223 1.99 -4.58 -16.46
C PHE A 223 1.53 -4.11 -17.85
N ASN A 224 1.97 -4.79 -18.90
CA ASN A 224 1.60 -4.49 -20.28
C ASN A 224 0.10 -4.72 -20.53
N GLU A 225 -0.51 -5.72 -19.90
CA GLU A 225 -1.97 -5.91 -19.94
C GLU A 225 -2.73 -4.73 -19.32
N VAL A 226 -2.26 -4.22 -18.18
CA VAL A 226 -2.85 -3.03 -17.53
C VAL A 226 -2.74 -1.82 -18.45
N ARG A 227 -1.56 -1.57 -19.03
CA ARG A 227 -1.34 -0.48 -20.00
C ARG A 227 -2.26 -0.59 -21.20
N LYS A 228 -2.36 -1.78 -21.80
CA LYS A 228 -3.21 -2.04 -22.96
C LYS A 228 -4.69 -1.77 -22.63
N LYS A 229 -5.22 -2.37 -21.56
CA LYS A 229 -6.61 -2.17 -21.10
C LYS A 229 -6.94 -0.70 -20.84
N TRP A 230 -5.97 0.07 -20.34
CA TRP A 230 -6.16 1.49 -20.10
C TRP A 230 -6.17 2.31 -21.40
N ARG A 231 -5.28 2.00 -22.35
CA ARG A 231 -5.27 2.63 -23.68
C ARG A 231 -6.55 2.34 -24.46
N ASP A 232 -7.06 1.11 -24.41
CA ASP A 232 -8.28 0.69 -25.11
C ASP A 232 -9.57 1.34 -24.55
N LYS A 233 -9.51 1.94 -23.35
CA LYS A 233 -10.63 2.66 -22.72
C LYS A 233 -10.67 4.17 -23.03
N ARG A 234 -9.66 4.70 -23.72
CA ARG A 234 -9.57 6.09 -24.16
C ARG A 234 -9.99 6.21 -25.61
#